data_AF-A0A7S2RKY8-F1
#
_entry.id   AF-A0A7S2RKY8-F1
#
_cell.length_a   1.000
_cell.length_b   1.000
_cell.length_c   1.000
_cell.angle_alpha   90.00
_cell.angle_beta   90.00
_cell.angle_gamma   90.00
#
_symmetry.space_group_name_H-M   'P 1'
#
loop_
_entity.id
_entity.type
_entity.pdbx_description
1 polymer ?
#
loop_
_entity_poly.entity_id
_entity_poly.type
_entity_poly.pdbx_seq_one_letter_code
_entity_poly.pdbx_strand_id
1 'polypeptide(L)'
;GTCGLAALAMVHRYYSLQEGRRPRPSERQVLVGDELAAASSLTLAVLGKTSAGAVLPRSSLLELAKTRGYSVLGEMFNISQLADLASLEDVGLRATVLRSPTPHQVVDLLKAGVPLIVPFDVGMDGEPTVVGGEHAHYAVLVGFFNCSEHPACGGENDLVLFARHAWNVKPLHLWSFRQLQASSRQLESTSFYGRPGDGQVPRSTYTKGRSDLREPKCMALPPKGPGSNRALTRESLADQILVVTRRQSQERNK
;
A
#
# COMPACT_ATOMS: atom_id res chain seq x y z
N GLY A 1 4.40 -12.74 -4.80
CA GLY A 1 3.72 -11.54 -4.30
C GLY A 1 4.76 -10.56 -3.82
N THR A 2 4.67 -9.29 -4.24
CA THR A 2 5.61 -8.20 -3.90
C THR A 2 4.87 -6.88 -3.70
N CYS A 3 3.55 -6.94 -3.56
CA CYS A 3 2.66 -5.79 -3.62
C CYS A 3 2.89 -4.81 -2.45
N GLY A 4 3.14 -5.29 -1.22
CA GLY A 4 3.49 -4.44 -0.10
C GLY A 4 4.80 -3.67 -0.30
N LEU A 5 5.87 -4.36 -0.72
CA LEU A 5 7.15 -3.72 -1.05
C LEU A 5 7.03 -2.74 -2.23
N ALA A 6 6.20 -3.07 -3.22
CA ALA A 6 5.94 -2.19 -4.35
C ALA A 6 5.15 -0.94 -3.92
N ALA A 7 4.16 -1.08 -3.03
CA ALA A 7 3.44 0.04 -2.44
C ALA A 7 4.37 0.96 -1.65
N LEU A 8 5.26 0.38 -0.83
CA LEU A 8 6.27 1.15 -0.11
C LEU A 8 7.25 1.86 -1.05
N ALA A 9 7.71 1.19 -2.12
CA ALA A 9 8.56 1.81 -3.14
C ALA A 9 7.85 2.97 -3.87
N MET A 10 6.55 2.85 -4.14
CA MET A 10 5.74 3.94 -4.70
C MET A 10 5.69 5.15 -3.77
N VAL A 11 5.50 4.93 -2.47
CA VAL A 11 5.51 6.01 -1.47
C VAL A 11 6.89 6.62 -1.27
N HIS A 12 7.95 5.81 -1.23
CA HIS A 12 9.31 6.32 -1.16
C HIS A 12 9.62 7.23 -2.36
N ARG A 13 9.25 6.79 -3.58
CA ARG A 13 9.39 7.59 -4.79
C ARG A 13 8.62 8.90 -4.71
N TYR A 14 7.37 8.86 -4.22
CA TYR A 14 6.57 10.05 -4.02
C TYR A 14 7.32 11.11 -3.22
N TYR A 15 7.92 10.74 -2.09
CA TYR A 15 8.70 11.67 -1.27
C TYR A 15 10.02 12.09 -1.91
N SER A 16 10.76 11.18 -2.56
CA SER A 16 12.01 11.53 -3.26
C SER A 16 11.80 12.57 -4.37
N LEU A 17 10.64 12.55 -5.04
CA LEU A 17 10.32 13.55 -6.07
C LEU A 17 9.94 14.93 -5.49
N GLN A 18 9.48 14.97 -4.24
CA GLN A 18 9.24 16.22 -3.53
C GLN A 18 10.56 16.86 -3.03
N GLU A 19 11.63 16.08 -2.84
CA GLU A 19 12.93 16.61 -2.35
C GLU A 19 13.62 17.58 -3.34
N GLY A 20 13.28 17.52 -4.63
CA GLY A 20 13.79 18.44 -5.66
C GLY A 20 12.87 19.63 -5.99
N ARG A 21 11.69 19.71 -5.37
CA ARG A 21 10.66 20.73 -5.67
C ARG A 21 10.18 21.34 -4.37
N ARG A 22 10.27 22.67 -4.19
CA ARG A 22 9.39 23.35 -3.23
C ARG A 22 7.98 23.30 -3.82
N PRO A 23 7.03 22.50 -3.30
CA PRO A 23 5.67 22.53 -3.82
C PRO A 23 5.10 23.92 -3.57
N ARG A 24 4.67 24.60 -4.63
CA ARG A 24 3.94 25.87 -4.49
C ARG A 24 2.66 25.59 -3.68
N PRO A 25 2.13 26.54 -2.91
CA PRO A 25 0.87 26.34 -2.18
C PRO A 25 -0.27 25.82 -3.06
N SER A 26 -0.29 26.18 -4.35
CA SER A 26 -1.24 25.67 -5.36
C SER A 26 -0.98 24.22 -5.81
N GLU A 27 0.24 23.69 -5.69
CA GLU A 27 0.59 22.29 -6.00
C GLU A 27 0.41 21.36 -4.80
N ARG A 28 0.19 21.91 -3.60
CA ARG A 28 -0.24 21.17 -2.40
C ARG A 28 -1.73 20.84 -2.43
N GLN A 29 -2.46 21.33 -3.43
CA GLN A 29 -3.86 20.99 -3.64
C GLN A 29 -3.94 19.54 -4.09
N VAL A 30 -4.18 18.68 -3.12
CA VAL A 30 -4.85 17.41 -3.30
C VAL A 30 -6.18 17.72 -3.96
N LEU A 31 -6.57 16.88 -4.92
CA LEU A 31 -7.77 17.01 -5.74
C LEU A 31 -8.99 17.35 -4.86
N VAL A 32 -9.27 18.64 -4.76
CA VAL A 32 -10.54 19.21 -4.29
C VAL A 32 -11.21 19.68 -5.58
N GLY A 33 -12.47 19.30 -5.76
CA GLY A 33 -13.22 19.52 -6.99
C GLY A 33 -13.07 20.94 -7.53
N ASP A 34 -12.42 21.07 -8.68
CA ASP A 34 -12.96 21.63 -9.93
C ASP A 34 -11.89 21.72 -11.04
N GLU A 35 -10.60 21.53 -10.72
CA GLU A 35 -9.53 21.61 -11.73
C GLU A 35 -8.80 20.27 -11.95
N LEU A 36 -9.38 19.42 -12.78
CA LEU A 36 -8.70 18.26 -13.37
C LEU A 36 -7.46 18.69 -14.20
N ALA A 37 -7.36 19.97 -14.58
CA ALA A 37 -6.24 20.56 -15.31
C ALA A 37 -5.02 20.92 -14.42
N ALA A 38 -5.22 21.25 -13.14
CA ALA A 38 -4.13 21.49 -12.18
C ALA A 38 -3.50 20.18 -11.65
N ALA A 39 -4.13 19.04 -11.96
CA ALA A 39 -3.82 17.67 -11.49
C ALA A 39 -2.48 17.07 -11.97
N SER A 40 -1.60 17.87 -12.57
CA SER A 40 -0.40 17.34 -13.19
C SER A 40 0.66 16.94 -12.16
N SER A 41 0.94 17.72 -11.10
CA SER A 41 2.18 17.50 -10.33
C SER A 41 2.16 16.30 -9.35
N LEU A 42 1.07 16.09 -8.58
CA LEU A 42 0.94 14.99 -7.60
C LEU A 42 0.70 13.64 -8.29
N THR A 43 -0.18 13.64 -9.30
CA THR A 43 -0.44 12.49 -10.15
C THR A 43 0.81 12.16 -10.97
N LEU A 44 1.51 13.13 -11.59
CA LEU A 44 2.77 12.88 -12.31
C LEU A 44 3.91 12.39 -11.41
N ALA A 45 4.00 12.82 -10.16
CA ALA A 45 5.04 12.34 -9.25
C ALA A 45 4.88 10.83 -8.97
N VAL A 46 3.64 10.35 -8.80
CA VAL A 46 3.41 8.91 -8.70
C VAL A 46 3.49 8.25 -10.09
N LEU A 47 3.00 8.89 -11.18
CA LEU A 47 2.90 8.35 -12.55
C LEU A 47 4.22 8.32 -13.34
N GLY A 48 5.20 9.15 -13.01
CA GLY A 48 6.34 9.41 -13.88
C GLY A 48 7.40 8.32 -13.83
N LYS A 49 7.82 7.79 -14.98
CA LYS A 49 9.17 7.26 -15.20
C LYS A 49 10.13 8.44 -15.35
N THR A 50 10.60 9.03 -14.25
CA THR A 50 11.69 10.00 -14.31
C THR A 50 12.73 9.71 -13.22
N SER A 51 13.98 9.84 -13.63
CA SER A 51 15.23 9.57 -12.92
C SER A 51 15.79 10.87 -12.36
N ALA A 52 15.74 11.10 -11.04
CA ALA A 52 16.55 12.14 -10.38
C ALA A 52 16.47 12.12 -8.83
N GLY A 53 16.12 11.01 -8.20
CA GLY A 53 16.20 10.87 -6.73
C GLY A 53 16.76 9.50 -6.39
N ALA A 54 17.51 9.39 -5.30
CA ALA A 54 17.95 8.11 -4.76
C ALA A 54 16.72 7.36 -4.21
N VAL A 55 15.90 6.82 -5.11
CA VAL A 55 14.82 5.91 -4.76
C VAL A 55 15.49 4.62 -4.33
N LEU A 56 15.23 4.16 -3.10
CA LEU A 56 15.68 2.84 -2.69
C LEU A 56 15.18 1.81 -3.70
N PRO A 57 16.09 1.06 -4.37
CA PRO A 57 15.69 0.01 -5.27
C PRO A 57 14.80 -0.98 -4.54
N ARG A 58 13.80 -1.51 -5.24
CA ARG A 58 12.92 -2.54 -4.66
C ARG A 58 13.70 -3.80 -4.23
N SER A 59 14.82 -4.10 -4.89
CA SER A 59 15.75 -5.13 -4.45
C SER A 59 16.34 -4.83 -3.07
N SER A 60 16.71 -3.58 -2.79
CA SER A 60 17.21 -3.16 -1.47
C SER A 60 16.13 -3.30 -0.39
N LEU A 61 14.89 -2.89 -0.68
CA LEU A 61 13.76 -3.08 0.25
C LEU A 61 13.49 -4.58 0.52
N LEU A 62 13.64 -5.42 -0.50
CA LEU A 62 13.51 -6.88 -0.35
C LEU A 62 14.63 -7.45 0.52
N GLU A 63 15.88 -7.04 0.32
CA GLU A 63 16.99 -7.50 1.15
C GLU A 63 16.82 -7.07 2.61
N LEU A 64 16.42 -5.82 2.87
CA LEU A 64 16.08 -5.36 4.23
C LEU A 64 14.96 -6.19 4.85
N ALA A 65 13.89 -6.47 4.09
CA ALA A 65 12.79 -7.31 4.53
C ALA A 65 13.24 -8.74 4.86
N LYS A 66 14.14 -9.32 4.06
CA LYS A 66 14.73 -10.64 4.31
C LYS A 66 15.61 -10.65 5.55
N THR A 67 16.48 -9.65 5.73
CA THR A 67 17.34 -9.52 6.91
C THR A 67 16.51 -9.44 8.20
N ARG A 68 15.33 -8.84 8.14
CA ARG A 68 14.38 -8.77 9.26
C ARG A 68 13.48 -10.00 9.42
N GLY A 69 13.58 -10.98 8.51
CA GLY A 69 12.69 -12.15 8.50
C GLY A 69 11.25 -11.84 8.09
N TYR A 70 10.97 -10.67 7.53
CA TYR A 70 9.63 -10.29 7.09
C TYR A 70 9.27 -10.85 5.71
N SER A 71 10.28 -11.25 4.92
CA SER A 71 10.09 -11.70 3.54
C SER A 71 11.15 -12.72 3.11
N VAL A 72 10.83 -13.54 2.12
CA VAL A 72 11.73 -14.47 1.41
C VAL A 72 11.73 -14.16 -0.08
N LEU A 73 10.54 -14.09 -0.68
CA LEU A 73 10.35 -13.83 -2.11
C LEU A 73 9.65 -12.51 -2.42
N GLY A 74 9.46 -11.68 -1.39
CA GLY A 74 8.82 -10.37 -1.50
C GLY A 74 7.40 -10.31 -0.96
N GLU A 75 6.85 -11.43 -0.48
CA GLU A 75 5.64 -11.42 0.33
C GLU A 75 5.84 -10.52 1.54
N MET A 76 4.82 -9.73 1.86
CA MET A 76 4.83 -8.81 2.98
C MET A 76 3.40 -8.67 3.44
N PHE A 77 3.00 -9.59 4.30
CA PHE A 77 1.61 -9.80 4.63
C PHE A 77 1.15 -8.90 5.78
N ASN A 78 2.02 -8.65 6.77
CA ASN A 78 1.65 -7.88 7.94
C ASN A 78 1.92 -6.38 7.73
N ILE A 79 0.87 -5.57 7.89
CA ILE A 79 0.98 -4.12 7.74
C ILE A 79 1.91 -3.49 8.80
N SER A 80 2.04 -4.12 9.97
CA SER A 80 2.99 -3.70 11.02
C SER A 80 4.42 -4.03 10.62
N GLN A 81 4.70 -5.19 10.01
CA GLN A 81 6.03 -5.49 9.45
C GLN A 81 6.38 -4.52 8.32
N LEU A 82 5.39 -4.14 7.50
CA LEU A 82 5.56 -3.10 6.48
C LEU A 82 5.83 -1.72 7.10
N ALA A 83 5.18 -1.40 8.23
CA ALA A 83 5.42 -0.17 8.99
C ALA A 83 6.84 -0.11 9.58
N ASP A 84 7.28 -1.23 10.16
CA ASP A 84 8.62 -1.38 10.74
C ASP A 84 9.69 -1.24 9.66
N LEU A 85 9.49 -1.90 8.52
CA LEU A 85 10.37 -1.80 7.36
C LEU A 85 10.43 -0.35 6.82
N ALA A 86 9.28 0.31 6.70
CA ALA A 86 9.22 1.70 6.26
C ALA A 86 9.96 2.65 7.21
N SER A 87 9.96 2.35 8.52
CA SER A 87 10.52 3.22 9.55
C SER A 87 12.03 3.01 9.78
N LEU A 88 12.68 2.14 9.01
CA LEU A 88 14.13 1.96 9.05
C LEU A 88 14.85 3.25 8.65
N GLU A 89 16.00 3.50 9.28
CA GLU A 89 16.80 4.71 9.01
C GLU A 89 17.23 4.79 7.55
N ASP A 90 17.67 3.67 6.97
CA ASP A 90 18.08 3.57 5.57
C ASP A 90 16.92 3.87 4.59
N VAL A 91 15.66 3.71 5.03
CA VAL A 91 14.46 3.96 4.22
C VAL A 91 14.01 5.42 4.30
N GLY A 92 14.38 6.15 5.37
CA GLY A 92 14.11 7.58 5.48
C GLY A 92 12.63 7.96 5.63
N LEU A 93 11.75 7.00 5.88
CA LEU A 93 10.32 7.22 6.11
C LEU A 93 9.98 7.01 7.60
N ARG A 94 8.76 7.42 7.95
CA ARG A 94 8.10 7.11 9.22
C ARG A 94 6.73 6.57 8.89
N ALA A 95 6.36 5.43 9.47
CA ALA A 95 5.07 4.84 9.23
C ALA A 95 4.28 4.61 10.52
N THR A 96 2.95 4.68 10.44
CA THR A 96 2.05 4.46 11.56
C THR A 96 0.80 3.75 11.07
N VAL A 97 0.39 2.70 11.77
CA VAL A 97 -0.81 1.92 11.43
C VAL A 97 -2.02 2.59 12.06
N LEU A 98 -2.94 3.04 11.23
CA LEU A 98 -4.26 3.54 11.62
C LEU A 98 -5.26 2.39 11.53
N ARG A 99 -5.94 2.10 12.65
CA ARG A 99 -6.95 1.02 12.75
C ARG A 99 -8.36 1.61 12.63
N SER A 100 -9.21 0.96 11.86
CA SER A 100 -10.60 1.35 11.60
C SER A 100 -10.79 2.83 11.27
N PRO A 101 -10.08 3.35 10.24
CA PRO A 101 -10.14 4.76 9.90
C PRO A 101 -11.53 5.17 9.42
N THR A 102 -11.98 6.33 9.89
CA THR A 102 -13.18 6.98 9.36
C THR A 102 -12.89 7.62 7.98
N PRO A 103 -13.91 7.81 7.12
CA PRO A 103 -13.75 8.53 5.86
C PRO A 103 -13.10 9.91 6.05
N HIS A 104 -13.50 10.65 7.09
CA HIS A 104 -12.95 11.97 7.42
C HIS A 104 -11.44 11.92 7.69
N GLN A 105 -10.97 10.96 8.50
CA GLN A 105 -9.54 10.81 8.76
C GLN A 105 -8.74 10.51 7.49
N VAL A 106 -9.28 9.67 6.61
CA VAL A 106 -8.63 9.37 5.31
C VAL A 106 -8.57 10.62 4.44
N VAL A 107 -9.66 11.39 4.37
CA VAL A 107 -9.71 12.66 3.64
C VAL A 107 -8.71 13.67 4.21
N ASP A 108 -8.65 13.86 5.52
CA ASP A 108 -7.75 14.82 6.16
C ASP A 108 -6.27 14.50 5.89
N LEU A 109 -5.90 13.21 5.96
CA LEU A 109 -4.55 12.75 5.62
C LEU A 109 -4.23 12.97 4.14
N LEU A 110 -5.17 12.63 3.25
CA LEU A 110 -5.00 12.86 1.83
C LEU A 110 -4.89 14.35 1.53
N LYS A 111 -5.74 15.22 2.12
CA LYS A 111 -5.65 16.69 2.03
C LYS A 111 -4.30 17.24 2.49
N ALA A 112 -3.69 16.62 3.50
CA ALA A 112 -2.34 16.96 3.97
C ALA A 112 -1.22 16.48 3.02
N GLY A 113 -1.56 15.84 1.89
CA GLY A 113 -0.60 15.30 0.93
C GLY A 113 0.11 14.04 1.44
N VAL A 114 -0.50 13.31 2.38
CA VAL A 114 0.07 12.08 2.94
C VAL A 114 -0.45 10.88 2.15
N PRO A 115 0.40 10.13 1.44
CA PRO A 115 0.00 8.90 0.77
C PRO A 115 -0.29 7.81 1.79
N LEU A 116 -1.30 6.99 1.51
CA LEU A 116 -1.79 5.95 2.40
C LEU A 116 -1.62 4.58 1.74
N ILE A 117 -1.02 3.61 2.43
CA ILE A 117 -0.96 2.23 1.93
C ILE A 117 -2.12 1.44 2.56
N VAL A 118 -2.92 0.78 1.71
CA VAL A 118 -4.13 0.07 2.12
C VAL A 118 -4.09 -1.38 1.66
N PRO A 119 -4.43 -2.35 2.53
CA PRO A 119 -4.65 -3.73 2.15
C PRO A 119 -6.07 -3.92 1.62
N PHE A 120 -6.24 -4.76 0.60
CA PHE A 120 -7.54 -5.08 0.02
C PHE A 120 -7.46 -6.41 -0.73
N ASP A 121 -8.59 -7.03 -1.05
CA ASP A 121 -8.64 -8.15 -1.99
C ASP A 121 -8.77 -7.62 -3.41
N VAL A 122 -7.88 -8.04 -4.30
CA VAL A 122 -7.85 -7.56 -5.68
C VAL A 122 -8.60 -8.50 -6.62
N GLY A 123 -9.50 -7.94 -7.44
CA GLY A 123 -10.13 -8.62 -8.57
C GLY A 123 -9.18 -8.75 -9.76
N MET A 124 -9.55 -9.55 -10.77
CA MET A 124 -8.74 -9.71 -11.98
C MET A 124 -8.65 -8.41 -12.81
N ASP A 125 -9.59 -7.50 -12.62
CA ASP A 125 -9.65 -6.16 -13.18
C ASP A 125 -8.84 -5.12 -12.39
N GLY A 126 -8.24 -5.53 -11.26
CA GLY A 126 -7.52 -4.65 -10.34
C GLY A 126 -8.42 -3.91 -9.34
N GLU A 127 -9.74 -4.11 -9.40
CA GLU A 127 -10.68 -3.41 -8.51
C GLU A 127 -10.83 -4.14 -7.16
N PRO A 128 -11.31 -3.48 -6.09
CA PRO A 128 -11.51 -4.13 -4.81
C PRO A 128 -12.67 -5.12 -4.88
N THR A 129 -12.42 -6.34 -4.41
CA THR A 129 -13.39 -7.43 -4.38
C THR A 129 -13.49 -8.03 -2.97
N VAL A 130 -14.47 -8.91 -2.75
CA VAL A 130 -14.77 -9.54 -1.46
C VAL A 130 -14.70 -11.05 -1.66
N VAL A 131 -13.50 -11.63 -1.52
CA VAL A 131 -13.23 -13.05 -1.81
C VAL A 131 -12.53 -13.79 -0.66
N GLY A 132 -12.67 -13.30 0.56
CA GLY A 132 -12.21 -13.90 1.81
C GLY A 132 -10.70 -13.82 2.06
N GLY A 133 -9.98 -12.91 1.41
CA GLY A 133 -8.51 -12.76 1.47
C GLY A 133 -7.75 -13.64 0.47
N GLU A 134 -8.45 -14.30 -0.47
CA GLU A 134 -7.83 -15.16 -1.49
C GLU A 134 -6.86 -14.40 -2.39
N HIS A 135 -7.08 -13.09 -2.56
CA HIS A 135 -6.26 -12.23 -3.42
C HIS A 135 -5.77 -11.00 -2.67
N ALA A 136 -5.36 -11.18 -1.41
CA ALA A 136 -4.88 -10.10 -0.57
C ALA A 136 -3.72 -9.33 -1.24
N HIS A 137 -3.91 -8.03 -1.37
CA HIS A 137 -3.07 -7.09 -2.11
C HIS A 137 -2.90 -5.79 -1.34
N TYR A 138 -1.99 -4.95 -1.82
CA TYR A 138 -1.77 -3.61 -1.30
C TYR A 138 -1.87 -2.57 -2.41
N ALA A 139 -2.47 -1.44 -2.09
CA ALA A 139 -2.53 -0.26 -2.93
C ALA A 139 -2.02 0.97 -2.18
N VAL A 140 -1.74 2.03 -2.93
CA VAL A 140 -1.44 3.37 -2.43
C VAL A 140 -2.60 4.28 -2.83
N LEU A 141 -3.22 4.91 -1.85
CA LEU A 141 -4.16 6.00 -2.06
C LEU A 141 -3.39 7.31 -2.17
N VAL A 142 -3.71 8.08 -3.20
CA VAL A 142 -2.97 9.30 -3.59
C VAL A 142 -3.85 10.54 -3.69
N GLY A 143 -5.17 10.36 -3.56
CA GLY A 143 -6.13 11.45 -3.63
C GLY A 143 -7.55 10.93 -3.43
N PHE A 144 -8.50 11.84 -3.45
CA PHE A 144 -9.92 11.53 -3.29
C PHE A 144 -10.78 12.51 -4.09
N PHE A 145 -12.06 12.20 -4.19
CA PHE A 145 -13.10 13.07 -4.71
C PHE A 145 -14.37 12.84 -3.89
N ASN A 146 -14.95 13.91 -3.37
CA ASN A 146 -16.17 13.84 -2.57
C ASN A 146 -17.38 14.11 -3.47
N CYS A 147 -18.16 13.08 -3.78
CA CYS A 147 -19.33 13.20 -4.65
C CYS A 147 -20.39 14.13 -4.06
N SER A 148 -20.48 14.26 -2.73
CA SER A 148 -21.46 15.12 -2.08
C SER A 148 -21.24 16.62 -2.33
N GLU A 149 -20.03 17.00 -2.73
CA GLU A 149 -19.64 18.38 -3.01
C GLU A 149 -19.81 18.74 -4.50
N HIS A 150 -20.12 17.77 -5.38
CA HIS A 150 -20.16 17.98 -6.82
C HIS A 150 -21.59 17.89 -7.41
N PRO A 151 -22.08 18.93 -8.11
CA PRO A 151 -23.45 19.00 -8.63
C PRO A 151 -23.85 17.85 -9.57
N ALA A 152 -22.89 17.28 -10.29
CA ALA A 152 -23.15 16.18 -11.24
C ALA A 152 -23.35 14.80 -10.58
N CYS A 153 -23.10 14.68 -9.27
CA CYS A 153 -23.09 13.38 -8.58
C CYS A 153 -24.43 12.97 -7.97
N GLY A 154 -25.52 13.66 -8.31
CA GLY A 154 -26.89 13.20 -8.02
C GLY A 154 -27.25 13.04 -6.53
N GLY A 155 -26.41 13.54 -5.61
CA GLY A 155 -26.67 13.50 -4.16
C GLY A 155 -26.23 12.22 -3.43
N GLU A 156 -25.52 11.29 -4.08
CA GLU A 156 -24.92 10.17 -3.34
C GLU A 156 -23.70 10.66 -2.54
N ASN A 157 -23.77 10.52 -1.20
CA ASN A 157 -22.64 10.70 -0.28
C ASN A 157 -21.63 9.55 -0.43
N ASP A 158 -20.99 9.47 -1.59
CA ASP A 158 -19.88 8.53 -1.80
C ASP A 158 -18.53 9.25 -1.84
N LEU A 159 -17.55 8.64 -1.18
CA LEU A 159 -16.17 9.10 -1.20
C LEU A 159 -15.43 8.26 -2.23
N VAL A 160 -14.99 8.87 -3.33
CA VAL A 160 -14.18 8.21 -4.34
C VAL A 160 -12.71 8.40 -4.00
N LEU A 161 -11.93 7.33 -4.06
CA LEU A 161 -10.50 7.32 -3.78
C LEU A 161 -9.72 7.08 -5.07
N PHE A 162 -8.59 7.77 -5.18
CA PHE A 162 -7.65 7.56 -6.28
C PHE A 162 -6.56 6.61 -5.81
N ALA A 163 -6.51 5.44 -6.43
CA ALA A 163 -5.69 4.33 -5.98
C ALA A 163 -4.75 3.82 -7.07
N ARG A 164 -3.58 3.33 -6.63
CA ARG A 164 -2.59 2.69 -7.49
C ARG A 164 -2.02 1.46 -6.82
N HIS A 165 -1.81 0.41 -7.59
CA HIS A 165 -1.16 -0.79 -7.10
C HIS A 165 -0.27 -1.42 -8.17
N ALA A 166 0.53 -2.41 -7.77
CA ALA A 166 1.56 -2.98 -8.64
C ALA A 166 1.04 -4.03 -9.63
N TRP A 167 -0.25 -4.33 -9.60
CA TRP A 167 -0.90 -5.18 -10.60
C TRP A 167 -1.34 -4.26 -11.73
N ASN A 168 -0.49 -4.20 -12.76
CA ASN A 168 -0.51 -3.20 -13.83
C ASN A 168 -1.67 -3.42 -14.83
N VAL A 169 -2.91 -3.46 -14.34
CA VAL A 169 -4.14 -3.49 -15.17
C VAL A 169 -4.46 -2.09 -15.68
N LYS A 170 -4.38 -1.08 -14.80
CA LYS A 170 -4.59 0.33 -15.13
C LYS A 170 -3.57 1.20 -14.40
N PRO A 171 -3.22 2.38 -14.94
CA PRO A 171 -2.29 3.29 -14.27
C PRO A 171 -2.90 3.95 -13.03
N LEU A 172 -4.22 4.16 -12.98
CA LEU A 172 -4.94 4.78 -11.87
C LEU A 172 -6.31 4.13 -11.76
N HIS A 173 -6.78 3.90 -10.53
CA HIS A 173 -8.11 3.39 -10.25
C HIS A 173 -8.92 4.40 -9.43
N LEU A 174 -10.23 4.34 -9.62
CA LEU A 174 -11.22 5.14 -8.90
C LEU A 174 -12.10 4.19 -8.10
N TRP A 175 -11.97 4.21 -6.77
CA TRP A 175 -12.64 3.27 -5.89
C TRP A 175 -13.62 3.97 -4.97
N SER A 176 -14.82 3.41 -4.79
CA SER A 176 -15.67 3.80 -3.67
C SER A 176 -14.96 3.44 -2.36
N PHE A 177 -14.92 4.37 -1.40
CA PHE A 177 -14.39 4.13 -0.06
C PHE A 177 -15.13 2.97 0.61
N ARG A 178 -16.46 2.88 0.39
CA ARG A 178 -17.29 1.80 0.93
C ARG A 178 -16.86 0.44 0.39
N GLN A 179 -16.62 0.35 -0.92
CA GLN A 179 -16.18 -0.88 -1.57
C GLN A 179 -14.78 -1.30 -1.08
N LEU A 180 -13.84 -0.35 -1.01
CA LEU A 180 -12.52 -0.60 -0.46
C LEU A 180 -12.61 -1.10 0.98
N GLN A 181 -13.37 -0.42 1.84
CA GLN A 181 -13.51 -0.79 3.24
C GLN A 181 -14.13 -2.20 3.41
N ALA A 182 -15.13 -2.54 2.60
CA ALA A 182 -15.69 -3.90 2.58
C ALA A 182 -14.63 -4.93 2.21
N SER A 183 -13.84 -4.67 1.16
CA SER A 183 -12.73 -5.51 0.70
C SER A 183 -11.61 -5.67 1.74
N SER A 184 -11.28 -4.60 2.47
CA SER A 184 -10.26 -4.62 3.52
C SER A 184 -10.73 -5.37 4.78
N ARG A 185 -11.98 -5.18 5.21
CA ARG A 185 -12.50 -5.76 6.48
C ARG A 185 -12.64 -7.28 6.45
N GLN A 186 -12.92 -7.82 5.27
CA GLN A 186 -13.15 -9.24 5.05
C GLN A 186 -11.85 -10.05 4.84
N LEU A 187 -10.68 -9.41 4.94
CA LEU A 187 -9.40 -10.11 4.86
C LEU A 187 -9.25 -11.04 6.08
N GLU A 188 -9.77 -12.26 5.95
CA GLU A 188 -9.84 -13.27 7.02
C GLU A 188 -8.77 -14.35 6.91
N SER A 189 -8.52 -14.86 5.70
CA SER A 189 -7.44 -15.82 5.46
C SER A 189 -6.87 -15.73 4.05
N THR A 190 -5.70 -16.29 3.76
CA THR A 190 -5.15 -16.29 2.40
C THR A 190 -4.51 -17.63 2.06
N SER A 191 -4.74 -18.08 0.81
CA SER A 191 -4.05 -19.24 0.21
C SER A 191 -2.99 -18.81 -0.82
N PHE A 192 -2.99 -17.53 -1.20
CA PHE A 192 -2.05 -16.94 -2.16
C PHE A 192 -0.60 -16.97 -1.65
N TYR A 193 -0.47 -16.93 -0.32
CA TYR A 193 0.78 -17.13 0.38
C TYR A 193 0.84 -18.56 0.95
N GLY A 194 2.03 -19.15 1.04
CA GLY A 194 2.26 -20.56 1.43
C GLY A 194 1.74 -20.85 2.83
N ARG A 195 1.63 -22.13 3.21
CA ARG A 195 0.97 -22.45 4.49
C ARG A 195 1.95 -22.20 5.65
N PRO A 196 1.56 -21.48 6.71
CA PRO A 196 2.44 -21.24 7.86
C PRO A 196 3.03 -22.53 8.43
N GLY A 197 4.37 -22.68 8.46
CA GLY A 197 5.05 -23.86 8.99
C GLY A 197 5.02 -25.13 8.12
N ASP A 198 4.62 -25.05 6.85
CA ASP A 198 4.82 -26.17 5.91
C ASP A 198 6.20 -26.18 5.22
N GLY A 199 7.04 -25.19 5.52
CA GLY A 199 8.36 -25.06 4.94
C GLY A 199 8.36 -24.60 3.48
N GLN A 200 7.20 -24.31 2.87
CA GLN A 200 7.05 -24.01 1.45
C GLN A 200 6.56 -22.57 1.24
N VAL A 201 7.43 -21.75 0.66
CA VAL A 201 7.02 -20.49 0.04
C VAL A 201 6.13 -20.86 -1.16
N PRO A 202 4.95 -20.24 -1.33
CA PRO A 202 3.99 -20.67 -2.35
C PRO A 202 4.69 -20.61 -3.70
N ARG A 203 4.56 -21.68 -4.48
CA ARG A 203 4.92 -21.66 -5.90
C ARG A 203 4.01 -20.63 -6.56
N SER A 204 4.44 -19.38 -6.61
CA SER A 204 3.76 -18.41 -7.45
C SER A 204 3.77 -19.02 -8.86
N THR A 205 2.61 -19.08 -9.50
CA THR A 205 2.49 -19.52 -10.90
C THR A 205 3.38 -18.68 -11.84
N TYR A 206 3.85 -17.52 -11.36
CA TYR A 206 4.82 -16.64 -12.00
C TYR A 206 6.30 -17.07 -11.87
N THR A 207 6.63 -18.02 -11.00
CA THR A 207 7.98 -18.55 -10.80
C THR A 207 8.00 -20.03 -11.16
N LYS A 208 7.78 -20.37 -12.44
CA LYS A 208 8.21 -21.66 -12.98
C LYS A 208 9.73 -21.75 -12.79
N GLY A 209 10.20 -22.53 -11.81
CA GLY A 209 11.60 -22.99 -11.77
C GLY A 209 12.43 -22.80 -10.50
N ARG A 210 11.90 -22.32 -9.37
CA ARG A 210 12.65 -22.31 -8.09
C ARG A 210 11.99 -23.22 -7.05
N SER A 211 12.39 -24.48 -7.05
CA SER A 211 11.86 -25.54 -6.17
C SER A 211 12.66 -25.72 -4.87
N ASP A 212 13.63 -24.86 -4.61
CA ASP A 212 14.67 -24.99 -3.60
C ASP A 212 14.49 -24.06 -2.39
N LEU A 213 13.48 -23.20 -2.40
CA LEU A 213 13.29 -22.19 -1.36
C LEU A 213 12.46 -22.74 -0.20
N ARG A 214 13.15 -22.99 0.92
CA ARG A 214 12.55 -23.34 2.20
C ARG A 214 12.15 -22.08 2.98
N GLU A 215 11.08 -22.18 3.76
CA GLU A 215 10.71 -21.18 4.77
C GLU A 215 11.93 -20.86 5.67
N PRO A 216 12.31 -19.58 5.85
CA PRO A 216 13.33 -19.20 6.81
C PRO A 216 12.87 -19.59 8.20
N LYS A 217 13.82 -19.92 9.07
CA LYS A 217 13.59 -20.15 10.49
C LYS A 217 12.92 -18.96 11.22
N CYS A 218 12.77 -17.80 10.57
CA CYS A 218 12.35 -16.54 11.17
C CYS A 218 11.16 -15.85 10.47
N MET A 219 10.52 -16.44 9.45
CA MET A 219 9.32 -15.81 8.89
C MET A 219 8.13 -16.02 9.82
N ALA A 220 7.72 -14.96 10.51
CA ALA A 220 6.48 -14.96 11.28
C ALA A 220 5.28 -14.80 10.33
N LEU A 221 4.91 -15.89 9.65
CA LEU A 221 3.62 -15.96 8.97
C LEU A 221 2.49 -15.93 10.02
N PRO A 222 1.32 -15.36 9.69
CA PRO A 222 0.18 -15.44 10.58
C PRO A 222 -0.17 -16.90 10.89
N PRO A 223 -0.76 -17.19 12.07
CA PRO A 223 -1.14 -18.56 12.40
C PRO A 223 -2.12 -19.13 11.38
N LYS A 224 -2.06 -20.45 11.15
CA LYS A 224 -3.08 -21.15 10.36
C LYS A 224 -4.45 -21.06 11.03
N GLY A 225 -5.50 -21.00 10.23
CA GLY A 225 -6.87 -21.11 10.75
C GLY A 225 -7.12 -22.50 11.35
N PRO A 226 -7.98 -22.62 12.37
CA PRO A 226 -8.35 -23.92 12.92
C PRO A 226 -8.93 -24.82 11.81
N GLY A 227 -8.30 -25.98 11.60
CA GLY A 227 -8.69 -26.93 10.55
C GLY A 227 -8.42 -26.47 9.10
N SER A 228 -7.72 -25.35 8.90
CA SER A 228 -7.50 -24.76 7.57
C SER A 228 -6.06 -24.88 7.09
N ASN A 229 -5.91 -25.09 5.78
CA ASN A 229 -4.63 -25.00 5.09
C ASN A 229 -4.22 -23.54 4.78
N ARG A 230 -4.96 -22.54 5.27
CA ARG A 230 -4.75 -21.11 4.99
C ARG A 230 -4.21 -20.37 6.22
N ALA A 231 -3.42 -19.31 5.99
CA ALA A 231 -2.99 -18.39 7.04
C ALA A 231 -4.13 -17.43 7.43
N LEU A 232 -4.30 -17.13 8.72
CA LEU A 232 -5.28 -16.15 9.22
C LEU A 232 -4.78 -14.72 9.03
N THR A 233 -5.53 -13.92 8.29
CA THR A 233 -5.15 -12.54 7.94
C THR A 233 -5.82 -11.49 8.83
N ARG A 234 -6.86 -11.89 9.58
CA ARG A 234 -7.76 -11.02 10.34
C ARG A 234 -7.07 -10.08 11.34
N GLU A 235 -6.02 -10.52 12.02
CA GLU A 235 -5.30 -9.65 12.98
C GLU A 235 -4.37 -8.65 12.30
N SER A 236 -3.97 -8.93 11.06
CA SER A 236 -2.78 -8.33 10.44
C SER A 236 -3.09 -7.31 9.35
N LEU A 237 -4.26 -7.40 8.70
CA LEU A 237 -4.63 -6.54 7.59
C LEU A 237 -6.00 -5.87 7.74
N ALA A 238 -6.94 -6.52 8.40
CA ALA A 238 -8.33 -6.11 8.34
C ALA A 238 -8.52 -4.71 8.93
N ASP A 239 -9.14 -3.82 8.13
CA ASP A 239 -9.49 -2.45 8.52
C ASP A 239 -8.29 -1.60 8.98
N GLN A 240 -7.09 -1.85 8.44
CA GLN A 240 -5.87 -1.12 8.77
C GLN A 240 -5.36 -0.32 7.57
N ILE A 241 -4.94 0.92 7.80
CA ILE A 241 -4.29 1.77 6.80
C ILE A 241 -2.91 2.16 7.34
N LEU A 242 -1.89 2.04 6.50
CA LEU A 242 -0.56 2.48 6.84
C LEU A 242 -0.36 3.92 6.36
N VAL A 243 -0.25 4.83 7.33
CA VAL A 243 0.07 6.23 7.10
C VAL A 243 1.59 6.35 7.01
N VAL A 244 2.10 6.86 5.90
CA VAL A 244 3.55 6.96 5.67
C VAL A 244 3.94 8.40 5.40
N THR A 245 4.85 8.90 6.23
CA THR A 245 5.39 10.26 6.21
C THR A 245 6.89 10.25 6.00
N ARG A 246 7.45 11.36 5.55
CA ARG A 246 8.91 11.53 5.52
C ARG A 246 9.44 11.65 6.95
N ARG A 247 10.55 10.99 7.25
CA ARG A 247 11.27 11.26 8.49
C ARG A 247 11.92 12.64 8.36
N GLN A 248 11.51 13.60 9.21
CA GLN A 248 12.24 14.86 9.28
C GLN A 248 13.66 14.53 9.74
N SER A 249 14.67 14.88 8.95
CA SER A 249 16.04 14.86 9.44
C SER A 249 16.06 15.67 10.72
N GLN A 250 16.43 15.07 11.85
CA GLN A 250 16.76 15.88 13.01
C GLN A 250 17.75 16.93 12.50
N GLU A 251 17.39 18.21 12.67
CA GLU A 251 18.37 19.27 12.59
C GLU A 251 19.54 18.78 13.42
N ARG A 252 20.67 18.53 12.75
CA ARG A 252 21.94 18.35 13.42
C ARG A 252 22.16 19.68 14.12
N ASN A 253 21.68 19.79 15.36
CA ASN A 253 22.03 20.85 16.28
C ASN A 253 23.55 20.79 16.39
N LYS A 254 24.19 21.65 15.60
CA LYS A 254 25.54 22.14 15.83
C LYS A 254 25.42 23.28 16.83
#